data_AF-A0A563F3Q3-F1
#
_entry.id   AF-A0A563F3Q3-F1
#
_cell.length_a   1.000
_cell.length_b   1.000
_cell.length_c   1.000
_cell.angle_alpha   90.00
_cell.angle_beta   90.00
_cell.angle_gamma   90.00
#
_symmetry.space_group_name_H-M   'P 1'
#
loop_
_entity.id
_entity.type
_entity.pdbx_description
1 polymer ?
#
loop_
_entity_poly.entity_id
_entity_poly.type
_entity_poly.pdbx_seq_one_letter_code
_entity_poly.pdbx_strand_id
1 'polypeptide(L)'
;MKTLRMGVLAVLTASAVALSMSGASAHDPDTPEGQAAARSFLADHLPAERHAVTGNAAGVPCVNGKADIYPCKNVDLLSVLPLSAIGGGNGNDIWGWTDPSSGKEYAIVGRTNGTAFVDVSTPTSPKFLGNLPSNGGSSSWRDMKVYKDHAFIVADFISGHGMQVFDLTRLRTVTTPQTFTADALYKEFGPSHNIAINEETGFAYAIGSNTCSGGPHVVDIRTPKSPKKAGCVSQDGYTHDNQCVVYRGPDATYRGREICFNSNEDTLTIVDVTDKANPVQLARQGYSGSQYSHQGWLTEDQRYFLLDDEQDESSGTDKRTKTYIWDLASLANPAHTGTYHSPATAIDHNQYIKGQYSYQANYQAGLRILDVSQVASAQLSEAGYFDIYPASDTARFNGAWSNYPYFASGIVLVNGIEQGLVVVKPNLGAVEPPPSGGKFENTTDVAIPDAGEAVTSPVTVTGLSGNASATLSVNVDIKHSYRGDLVIDLVAPDGSTFRLKDTSSDSADNVITTYTVNASAEAANGTWQLKVQDTYRADSGYIDAWSLRF
;
A
#
# COMPACT_ATOMS: atom_id res chain seq x y z
N MET A 1 -50.03 61.98 26.18
CA MET A 1 -49.79 60.54 26.46
C MET A 1 -48.72 60.05 25.49
N LYS A 2 -47.46 60.01 25.93
CA LYS A 2 -46.33 59.49 25.14
C LYS A 2 -45.80 58.26 25.86
N THR A 3 -45.86 57.14 25.17
CA THR A 3 -45.45 55.81 25.58
C THR A 3 -43.93 55.73 25.68
N LEU A 4 -43.43 55.30 26.83
CA LEU A 4 -42.06 54.86 27.06
C LEU A 4 -42.04 53.34 26.88
N ARG A 5 -41.21 52.80 25.97
CA ARG A 5 -40.86 51.37 25.96
C ARG A 5 -39.37 51.18 25.72
N MET A 6 -38.80 50.41 26.64
CA MET A 6 -37.51 49.73 26.74
C MET A 6 -36.72 49.51 25.44
N GLY A 7 -35.41 49.74 25.53
CA GLY A 7 -34.39 49.09 24.72
C GLY A 7 -33.29 48.54 25.63
N VAL A 8 -33.24 47.20 25.76
CA VAL A 8 -32.18 46.44 26.43
C VAL A 8 -30.98 46.36 25.49
N LEU A 9 -29.80 46.56 26.07
CA LEU A 9 -28.48 46.55 25.43
C LEU A 9 -28.10 45.12 25.00
N ALA A 10 -27.96 44.87 23.70
CA ALA A 10 -27.32 43.67 23.19
C ALA A 10 -25.89 44.02 22.74
N VAL A 11 -24.90 43.50 23.48
CA VAL A 11 -23.49 43.54 23.10
C VAL A 11 -23.28 42.46 22.04
N LEU A 12 -23.13 42.88 20.79
CA LEU A 12 -22.60 42.04 19.72
C LEU A 12 -21.07 41.97 19.86
N THR A 13 -20.57 40.89 20.44
CA THR A 13 -19.18 40.47 20.26
C THR A 13 -19.02 40.02 18.81
N ALA A 14 -18.32 40.81 18.01
CA ALA A 14 -17.90 40.40 16.67
C ALA A 14 -16.86 39.28 16.82
N SER A 15 -17.30 38.04 16.60
CA SER A 15 -16.41 36.92 16.33
C SER A 15 -15.65 37.24 15.05
N ALA A 16 -14.35 37.47 15.17
CA ALA A 16 -13.46 37.56 14.01
C ALA A 16 -13.42 36.18 13.35
N VAL A 17 -14.15 36.05 12.24
CA VAL A 17 -13.94 34.97 11.27
C VAL A 17 -12.52 35.16 10.75
N ALA A 18 -11.62 34.25 11.13
CA ALA A 18 -10.31 34.14 10.48
C ALA A 18 -10.56 33.66 9.04
N LEU A 19 -10.61 34.62 8.12
CA LEU A 19 -10.62 34.37 6.69
C LEU A 19 -9.19 34.37 6.17
N SER A 20 -8.91 33.32 5.40
CA SER A 20 -7.81 33.11 4.45
C SER A 20 -6.39 33.11 4.99
N MET A 21 -5.91 31.91 5.36
CA MET A 21 -4.55 31.51 4.96
C MET A 21 -4.57 31.46 3.43
N SER A 22 -3.93 32.42 2.78
CA SER A 22 -3.64 32.33 1.35
C SER A 22 -2.76 31.09 1.15
N GLY A 23 -3.20 30.14 0.32
CA GLY A 23 -2.43 28.96 -0.05
C GLY A 23 -1.11 29.37 -0.71
N ALA A 24 -0.09 29.52 0.13
CA ALA A 24 1.31 29.54 -0.26
C ALA A 24 1.82 28.13 0.05
N SER A 25 2.00 27.35 -1.02
CA SER A 25 2.56 26.00 -1.01
C SER A 25 3.71 25.92 -0.01
N ALA A 26 3.62 25.01 0.97
CA ALA A 26 4.69 24.74 1.95
C ALA A 26 6.01 24.29 1.29
N HIS A 27 6.02 24.18 -0.04
CA HIS A 27 7.12 23.71 -0.86
C HIS A 27 7.49 24.64 -2.02
N ASP A 28 6.88 25.82 -2.16
CA ASP A 28 7.29 26.77 -3.19
C ASP A 28 8.61 27.47 -2.79
N PRO A 29 9.73 27.23 -3.51
CA PRO A 29 11.04 27.79 -3.17
C PRO A 29 11.10 29.31 -3.23
N ASP A 30 10.20 29.93 -3.99
CA ASP A 30 10.15 31.37 -4.18
C ASP A 30 9.30 32.06 -3.10
N THR A 31 8.66 31.30 -2.19
CA THR A 31 7.83 31.82 -1.09
C THR A 31 8.54 31.77 0.26
N PRO A 32 8.25 32.73 1.19
CA PRO A 32 8.75 32.68 2.56
C PRO A 32 8.37 31.41 3.32
N GLU A 33 7.14 30.92 3.10
CA GLU A 33 6.58 29.73 3.73
C GLU A 33 7.34 28.47 3.29
N GLY A 34 7.52 28.27 1.98
CA GLY A 34 8.27 27.13 1.46
C GLY A 34 9.74 27.13 1.88
N GLN A 35 10.38 28.31 1.94
CA GLN A 35 11.73 28.42 2.50
C GLN A 35 11.80 28.12 4.00
N ALA A 36 10.75 28.40 4.77
CA ALA A 36 10.69 28.10 6.20
C ALA A 36 10.53 26.60 6.44
N ALA A 37 9.63 25.94 5.71
CA ALA A 37 9.47 24.48 5.74
C ALA A 37 10.79 23.78 5.39
N ALA A 38 11.46 24.22 4.32
CA ALA A 38 12.74 23.64 3.93
C ALA A 38 13.84 23.82 4.98
N ARG A 39 13.90 24.98 5.65
CA ARG A 39 14.83 25.20 6.78
C ARG A 39 14.52 24.30 7.96
N SER A 40 13.23 24.06 8.26
CA SER A 40 12.81 23.18 9.35
C SER A 40 13.21 21.74 9.08
N PHE A 41 12.91 21.23 7.89
CA PHE A 41 13.31 19.90 7.46
C PHE A 41 14.85 19.72 7.52
N LEU A 42 15.59 20.69 6.98
CA LEU A 42 17.06 20.62 6.95
C LEU A 42 17.71 20.83 8.31
N ALA A 43 16.99 21.26 9.35
CA ALA A 43 17.53 21.40 10.69
C ALA A 43 17.86 20.04 11.33
N ASP A 44 17.14 19.00 10.93
CA ASP A 44 17.35 17.62 11.39
C ASP A 44 18.43 16.91 10.59
N HIS A 45 18.91 17.50 9.49
CA HIS A 45 19.79 16.83 8.54
C HIS A 45 21.05 16.26 9.18
N LEU A 46 21.26 14.96 8.97
CA LEU A 46 22.48 14.25 9.36
C LEU A 46 23.24 13.73 8.13
N PRO A 47 24.57 13.57 8.24
CA PRO A 47 25.34 12.90 7.20
C PRO A 47 24.86 11.47 6.97
N ALA A 48 24.97 10.99 5.74
CA ALA A 48 24.66 9.61 5.41
C ALA A 48 25.45 8.61 6.29
N GLU A 49 24.71 7.65 6.83
CA GLU A 49 25.27 6.52 7.56
C GLU A 49 26.06 5.59 6.63
N ARG A 50 26.99 4.85 7.23
CA ARG A 50 27.89 3.95 6.51
C ARG A 50 27.73 2.49 6.92
N HIS A 51 26.77 2.18 7.80
CA HIS A 51 26.49 0.80 8.17
C HIS A 51 26.02 0.03 6.94
N ALA A 52 26.58 -1.15 6.73
CA ALA A 52 26.28 -1.98 5.57
C ALA A 52 26.14 -3.43 6.00
N VAL A 53 25.12 -4.09 5.46
CA VAL A 53 24.84 -5.51 5.71
C VAL A 53 24.59 -6.14 4.35
N THR A 54 25.60 -6.77 3.76
CA THR A 54 25.47 -7.42 2.44
C THR A 54 26.18 -8.76 2.43
N GLY A 55 25.70 -9.71 1.62
CA GLY A 55 26.37 -10.99 1.40
C GLY A 55 26.13 -12.06 2.47
N ASN A 56 25.26 -11.82 3.46
CA ASN A 56 24.79 -12.87 4.36
C ASN A 56 23.69 -13.68 3.66
N ALA A 57 24.02 -14.91 3.24
CA ALA A 57 23.16 -15.75 2.41
C ALA A 57 21.74 -15.97 2.98
N ALA A 58 21.58 -15.95 4.30
CA ALA A 58 20.29 -16.18 4.97
C ALA A 58 19.57 -14.89 5.42
N GLY A 59 20.19 -13.72 5.27
CA GLY A 59 19.76 -12.51 6.00
C GLY A 59 20.02 -12.62 7.51
N VAL A 60 19.57 -11.63 8.27
CA VAL A 60 19.63 -11.58 9.73
C VAL A 60 18.20 -11.65 10.27
N PRO A 61 17.80 -12.79 10.89
CA PRO A 61 16.44 -12.95 11.38
C PRO A 61 16.18 -12.05 12.58
N CYS A 62 14.91 -11.65 12.74
CA CYS A 62 14.45 -10.94 13.92
C CYS A 62 14.31 -11.88 15.11
N VAL A 63 15.28 -11.85 16.02
CA VAL A 63 15.29 -12.73 17.20
C VAL A 63 15.44 -11.87 18.45
N ASN A 64 14.56 -12.09 19.43
CA ASN A 64 14.53 -11.33 20.68
C ASN A 64 14.46 -9.80 20.48
N GLY A 65 13.68 -9.36 19.48
CA GLY A 65 13.42 -7.95 19.21
C GLY A 65 14.53 -7.22 18.43
N LYS A 66 15.52 -7.93 17.88
CA LYS A 66 16.59 -7.34 17.08
C LYS A 66 16.98 -8.19 15.86
N ALA A 67 17.35 -7.49 14.79
CA ALA A 67 18.04 -8.04 13.63
C ALA A 67 19.26 -7.14 13.38
N ASP A 68 20.46 -7.67 13.64
CA ASP A 68 21.69 -6.88 13.71
C ASP A 68 21.56 -5.76 14.78
N ILE A 69 21.78 -4.50 14.41
CA ILE A 69 21.64 -3.35 15.30
C ILE A 69 20.21 -2.84 15.40
N TYR A 70 19.31 -3.30 14.52
CA TYR A 70 17.99 -2.73 14.32
C TYR A 70 16.93 -3.41 15.21
N PRO A 71 16.15 -2.63 15.99
CA PRO A 71 14.94 -3.13 16.63
C PRO A 71 13.96 -3.65 15.59
N CYS A 72 13.34 -4.79 15.87
CA CYS A 72 12.39 -5.40 14.96
C CYS A 72 11.35 -6.23 15.70
N LYS A 73 10.23 -6.47 15.01
CA LYS A 73 9.21 -7.46 15.40
C LYS A 73 8.63 -8.06 14.13
N ASN A 74 8.72 -9.38 13.98
CA ASN A 74 8.18 -10.12 12.84
C ASN A 74 8.72 -9.65 11.48
N VAL A 75 9.90 -9.02 11.42
CA VAL A 75 10.48 -8.54 10.16
C VAL A 75 11.98 -8.80 10.18
N ASP A 76 12.44 -9.65 9.27
CA ASP A 76 13.86 -9.99 9.13
C ASP A 76 14.60 -8.97 8.28
N LEU A 77 15.89 -8.78 8.54
CA LEU A 77 16.77 -7.98 7.70
C LEU A 77 17.37 -8.85 6.60
N LEU A 78 17.32 -8.39 5.34
CA LEU A 78 17.99 -9.09 4.23
C LEU A 78 19.28 -8.39 3.83
N SER A 79 19.26 -7.06 3.66
CA SER A 79 20.47 -6.29 3.38
C SER A 79 20.32 -4.79 3.68
N VAL A 80 21.46 -4.11 3.77
CA VAL A 80 21.61 -2.65 3.85
C VAL A 80 22.68 -2.21 2.86
N LEU A 81 22.30 -1.38 1.89
CA LEU A 81 23.22 -0.64 1.04
C LEU A 81 23.25 0.83 1.46
N PRO A 82 24.35 1.29 2.10
CA PRO A 82 24.47 2.69 2.48
C PRO A 82 24.53 3.58 1.24
N LEU A 83 24.10 4.83 1.38
CA LEU A 83 24.08 5.79 0.29
C LEU A 83 25.43 5.94 -0.41
N SER A 84 26.53 5.85 0.35
CA SER A 84 27.90 5.87 -0.20
C SER A 84 28.20 4.74 -1.20
N ALA A 85 27.49 3.62 -1.14
CA ALA A 85 27.60 2.50 -2.08
C ALA A 85 26.71 2.63 -3.32
N ILE A 86 25.72 3.53 -3.30
CA ILE A 86 24.73 3.73 -4.37
C ILE A 86 24.75 5.16 -4.94
N GLY A 87 25.90 5.86 -4.82
CA GLY A 87 26.16 7.15 -5.48
C GLY A 87 26.14 8.40 -4.58
N GLY A 88 26.02 8.24 -3.26
CA GLY A 88 26.06 9.31 -2.26
C GLY A 88 24.78 10.17 -2.16
N GLY A 89 24.89 11.33 -1.51
CA GLY A 89 23.73 12.16 -1.16
C GLY A 89 22.97 11.63 0.06
N ASN A 90 21.74 12.11 0.25
CA ASN A 90 20.78 11.61 1.24
C ASN A 90 19.61 10.93 0.53
N GLY A 91 18.98 9.95 1.18
CA GLY A 91 17.83 9.22 0.64
C GLY A 91 16.56 10.06 0.67
N ASN A 92 15.64 9.77 -0.25
CA ASN A 92 14.25 10.22 -0.23
C ASN A 92 13.35 9.10 -0.77
N ASP A 93 12.35 9.36 -1.62
CA ASP A 93 11.36 8.35 -1.98
C ASP A 93 11.98 7.09 -2.62
N ILE A 94 11.20 6.00 -2.61
CA ILE A 94 11.59 4.73 -3.19
C ILE A 94 10.42 4.09 -3.91
N TRP A 95 10.72 3.49 -5.06
CA TRP A 95 9.78 2.66 -5.79
C TRP A 95 10.42 1.36 -6.26
N GLY A 96 9.64 0.49 -6.87
CA GLY A 96 10.12 -0.75 -7.44
C GLY A 96 9.62 -1.00 -8.86
N TRP A 97 10.34 -1.86 -9.58
CA TRP A 97 9.91 -2.38 -10.86
C TRP A 97 10.28 -3.86 -10.95
N THR A 98 9.30 -4.69 -11.30
CA THR A 98 9.54 -6.08 -11.70
C THR A 98 9.59 -6.14 -13.20
N ASP A 99 10.72 -6.57 -13.76
CA ASP A 99 10.87 -6.74 -15.19
C ASP A 99 9.93 -7.87 -15.68
N PRO A 100 8.90 -7.55 -16.50
CA PRO A 100 7.92 -8.54 -16.95
C PRO A 100 8.54 -9.64 -17.81
N SER A 101 9.73 -9.42 -18.40
CA SER A 101 10.40 -10.40 -19.27
C SER A 101 11.28 -11.39 -18.51
N SER A 102 11.77 -11.03 -17.32
CA SER A 102 12.75 -11.82 -16.58
C SER A 102 12.33 -12.16 -15.15
N GLY A 103 11.30 -11.49 -14.61
CA GLY A 103 10.90 -11.59 -13.21
C GLY A 103 11.88 -10.95 -12.23
N LYS A 104 12.92 -10.27 -12.73
CA LYS A 104 13.88 -9.55 -11.89
C LYS A 104 13.23 -8.35 -11.21
N GLU A 105 13.58 -8.15 -9.95
CA GLU A 105 13.07 -7.07 -9.13
C GLU A 105 14.15 -5.99 -8.98
N TYR A 106 13.77 -4.73 -9.20
CA TYR A 106 14.67 -3.59 -9.19
C TYR A 106 14.16 -2.51 -8.25
N ALA A 107 15.02 -2.08 -7.31
CA ALA A 107 14.77 -0.89 -6.51
C ALA A 107 15.14 0.37 -7.31
N ILE A 108 14.24 1.35 -7.26
CA ILE A 108 14.44 2.68 -7.81
C ILE A 108 14.54 3.63 -6.62
N VAL A 109 15.79 4.00 -6.27
CA VAL A 109 16.11 4.65 -5.01
C VAL A 109 16.34 6.14 -5.25
N GLY A 110 15.43 6.97 -4.75
CA GLY A 110 15.56 8.42 -4.75
C GLY A 110 16.67 8.90 -3.82
N ARG A 111 17.45 9.87 -4.30
CA ARG A 111 18.51 10.54 -3.55
C ARG A 111 18.55 12.02 -3.89
N THR A 112 19.24 12.80 -3.05
CA THR A 112 19.31 14.25 -3.24
C THR A 112 19.88 14.67 -4.60
N ASN A 113 20.84 13.91 -5.11
CA ASN A 113 21.56 14.20 -6.36
C ASN A 113 21.08 13.41 -7.59
N GLY A 114 20.03 12.59 -7.47
CA GLY A 114 19.50 11.78 -8.57
C GLY A 114 18.83 10.50 -8.12
N THR A 115 18.72 9.53 -9.01
CA THR A 115 18.01 8.26 -8.78
C THR A 115 18.96 7.10 -9.05
N ALA A 116 19.16 6.25 -8.04
CA ALA A 116 19.93 5.02 -8.17
C ALA A 116 19.04 3.85 -8.59
N PHE A 117 19.58 2.94 -9.39
CA PHE A 117 18.93 1.69 -9.77
C PHE A 117 19.71 0.51 -9.20
N VAL A 118 19.02 -0.39 -8.49
CA VAL A 118 19.63 -1.54 -7.81
C VAL A 118 18.85 -2.81 -8.17
N ASP A 119 19.52 -3.84 -8.69
CA ASP A 119 18.94 -5.19 -8.86
C ASP A 119 18.83 -5.83 -7.46
N VAL A 120 17.60 -6.08 -7.01
CA VAL A 120 17.28 -6.71 -5.72
C VAL A 120 16.79 -8.15 -5.89
N SER A 121 16.91 -8.74 -7.08
CA SER A 121 16.49 -10.13 -7.36
C SER A 121 17.21 -11.16 -6.49
N THR A 122 18.36 -10.79 -5.91
CA THR A 122 18.97 -11.49 -4.78
C THR A 122 18.95 -10.55 -3.58
N PRO A 123 17.89 -10.57 -2.75
CA PRO A 123 17.65 -9.54 -1.73
C PRO A 123 18.75 -9.41 -0.66
N THR A 124 19.51 -10.48 -0.42
CA THR A 124 20.64 -10.51 0.54
C THR A 124 21.96 -10.01 -0.06
N SER A 125 22.01 -9.81 -1.38
CA SER A 125 23.16 -9.28 -2.10
C SER A 125 22.72 -8.41 -3.28
N PRO A 126 22.05 -7.26 -3.03
CA PRO A 126 21.62 -6.38 -4.11
C PRO A 126 22.79 -5.77 -4.87
N LYS A 127 22.57 -5.47 -6.14
CA LYS A 127 23.61 -4.97 -7.05
C LYS A 127 23.28 -3.59 -7.58
N PHE A 128 24.10 -2.61 -7.24
CA PHE A 128 24.01 -1.27 -7.80
C PHE A 128 24.32 -1.29 -9.31
N LEU A 129 23.40 -0.80 -10.12
CA LEU A 129 23.49 -0.81 -11.59
C LEU A 129 23.88 0.56 -12.14
N GLY A 130 23.63 1.63 -11.41
CA GLY A 130 24.00 2.97 -11.83
C GLY A 130 23.05 4.04 -11.35
N ASN A 131 23.32 5.26 -11.79
CA ASN A 131 22.65 6.47 -11.35
C ASN A 131 22.14 7.28 -12.54
N LEU A 132 20.90 7.74 -12.47
CA LEU A 132 20.40 8.85 -13.28
C LEU A 132 20.60 10.16 -12.50
N PRO A 133 21.51 11.06 -12.91
CA PRO A 133 21.66 12.35 -12.27
C PRO A 133 20.36 13.18 -12.34
N SER A 134 20.08 13.89 -11.25
CA SER A 134 18.98 14.85 -11.19
C SER A 134 19.09 15.91 -12.27
N ASN A 135 17.97 16.28 -12.88
CA ASN A 135 17.94 17.38 -13.83
C ASN A 135 17.87 18.72 -13.08
N GLY A 136 18.86 19.60 -13.27
CA GLY A 136 18.79 20.99 -12.80
C GLY A 136 19.25 21.25 -11.35
N GLY A 137 19.78 20.26 -10.62
CA GLY A 137 20.36 20.47 -9.28
C GLY A 137 20.08 19.33 -8.30
N SER A 138 20.30 19.57 -7.01
CA SER A 138 19.96 18.64 -5.93
C SER A 138 18.69 19.07 -5.21
N SER A 139 17.90 18.12 -4.73
CA SER A 139 16.69 18.38 -3.94
C SER A 139 16.52 17.33 -2.86
N SER A 140 16.07 17.74 -1.66
CA SER A 140 15.71 16.80 -0.60
C SER A 140 14.47 15.98 -0.94
N TRP A 141 13.53 16.55 -1.71
CA TRP A 141 12.30 15.88 -2.11
C TRP A 141 12.36 15.46 -3.58
N ARG A 142 12.30 14.16 -3.78
CA ARG A 142 12.24 13.53 -5.11
C ARG A 142 11.30 12.36 -4.99
N ASP A 143 10.45 12.22 -5.99
CA ASP A 143 9.46 11.17 -6.07
C ASP A 143 9.52 10.50 -7.44
N MET A 144 9.19 9.21 -7.46
CA MET A 144 9.13 8.44 -8.68
C MET A 144 8.05 7.38 -8.63
N LYS A 145 7.40 7.19 -9.79
CA LYS A 145 6.46 6.09 -10.02
C LYS A 145 6.76 5.44 -11.36
N VAL A 146 6.24 4.25 -11.55
CA VAL A 146 6.47 3.44 -12.75
C VAL A 146 5.18 3.27 -13.53
N TYR A 147 5.30 3.33 -14.86
CA TYR A 147 4.24 2.92 -15.78
C TYR A 147 4.84 2.09 -16.89
N LYS A 148 4.37 0.84 -17.03
CA LYS A 148 5.00 -0.18 -17.88
C LYS A 148 6.49 -0.30 -17.51
N ASP A 149 7.38 -0.24 -18.49
CA ASP A 149 8.83 -0.34 -18.27
C ASP A 149 9.53 1.04 -18.14
N HIS A 150 8.83 2.08 -17.67
CA HIS A 150 9.41 3.42 -17.55
C HIS A 150 9.20 4.02 -16.16
N ALA A 151 10.27 4.58 -15.60
CA ALA A 151 10.21 5.41 -14.41
C ALA A 151 9.97 6.87 -14.78
N PHE A 152 9.06 7.52 -14.05
CA PHE A 152 8.73 8.95 -14.16
C PHE A 152 9.15 9.60 -12.86
N ILE A 153 10.14 10.50 -12.93
CA ILE A 153 10.85 11.01 -11.77
C ILE A 153 10.70 12.52 -11.74
N VAL A 154 10.20 13.04 -10.62
CA VAL A 154 10.05 14.47 -10.34
C VAL A 154 10.90 14.86 -9.14
N ALA A 155 11.17 16.14 -8.99
CA ALA A 155 11.79 16.68 -7.79
C ALA A 155 11.25 18.06 -7.50
N ASP A 156 11.15 18.32 -6.21
CA ASP A 156 10.75 19.61 -5.69
C ASP A 156 11.91 20.59 -5.70
N PHE A 157 11.62 21.88 -5.44
CA PHE A 157 12.62 22.90 -5.15
C PHE A 157 13.69 23.13 -6.23
N ILE A 158 13.47 22.60 -7.44
CA ILE A 158 14.32 22.79 -8.61
C ILE A 158 13.44 23.30 -9.75
N SER A 159 13.45 24.63 -9.97
CA SER A 159 12.54 25.31 -10.92
C SER A 159 12.61 24.76 -12.35
N GLY A 160 13.73 24.14 -12.75
CA GLY A 160 13.94 23.56 -14.07
C GLY A 160 13.90 22.03 -14.15
N HIS A 161 13.51 21.33 -13.08
CA HIS A 161 13.62 19.86 -13.03
C HIS A 161 12.70 19.17 -14.04
N GLY A 162 11.43 19.57 -14.11
CA GLY A 162 10.40 18.91 -14.89
C GLY A 162 10.18 17.47 -14.43
N MET A 163 9.80 16.59 -15.37
CA MET A 163 9.71 15.15 -15.13
C MET A 163 10.65 14.40 -16.06
N GLN A 164 11.64 13.73 -15.47
CA GLN A 164 12.55 12.84 -16.19
C GLN A 164 11.85 11.51 -16.45
N VAL A 165 11.95 11.00 -17.67
CA VAL A 165 11.48 9.65 -18.03
C VAL A 165 12.69 8.77 -18.31
N PHE A 166 12.75 7.59 -17.69
CA PHE A 166 13.83 6.63 -17.87
C PHE A 166 13.27 5.27 -18.26
N ASP A 167 13.80 4.68 -19.33
CA ASP A 167 13.46 3.33 -19.80
C ASP A 167 14.19 2.28 -18.95
N LEU A 168 13.44 1.58 -18.09
CA LEU A 168 13.95 0.61 -17.14
C LEU A 168 14.48 -0.66 -17.83
N THR A 169 14.09 -0.93 -19.08
CA THR A 169 14.60 -2.08 -19.83
C THR A 169 16.11 -1.97 -20.10
N ARG A 170 16.66 -0.75 -20.06
CA ARG A 170 18.11 -0.48 -20.17
C ARG A 170 18.92 -1.13 -19.04
N LEU A 171 18.28 -1.44 -17.91
CA LEU A 171 18.91 -2.10 -16.77
C LEU A 171 19.24 -3.58 -17.03
N ARG A 172 18.54 -4.23 -17.98
CA ARG A 172 18.66 -5.67 -18.25
C ARG A 172 20.07 -6.11 -18.65
N THR A 173 20.82 -5.25 -19.32
CA THR A 173 22.15 -5.56 -19.86
C THR A 173 23.29 -5.01 -19.01
N VAL A 174 23.00 -4.40 -17.86
CA VAL A 174 24.00 -3.69 -17.05
C VAL A 174 24.76 -4.68 -16.18
N THR A 175 26.07 -4.74 -16.36
CA THR A 175 26.97 -5.60 -15.58
C THR A 175 27.91 -4.83 -14.67
N THR A 176 28.12 -3.53 -14.94
CA THR A 176 28.92 -2.61 -14.12
C THR A 176 28.18 -1.29 -13.92
N PRO A 177 28.29 -0.65 -12.74
CA PRO A 177 27.64 0.63 -12.49
C PRO A 177 27.95 1.70 -13.55
N GLN A 178 26.93 2.42 -14.01
CA GLN A 178 27.10 3.49 -14.99
C GLN A 178 26.33 4.76 -14.60
N THR A 179 26.66 5.88 -15.26
CA THR A 179 25.86 7.11 -15.19
C THR A 179 24.93 7.15 -16.40
N PHE A 180 23.63 7.21 -16.14
CA PHE A 180 22.58 7.23 -17.15
C PHE A 180 22.20 8.67 -17.54
N THR A 181 21.45 8.75 -18.64
CA THR A 181 20.73 9.95 -19.08
C THR A 181 19.25 9.62 -19.22
N ALA A 182 18.38 10.60 -19.00
CA ALA A 182 16.94 10.44 -19.20
C ALA A 182 16.62 10.22 -20.69
N ASP A 183 15.63 9.37 -20.96
CA ASP A 183 15.12 9.10 -22.32
C ASP A 183 14.23 10.23 -22.82
N ALA A 184 13.50 10.90 -21.92
CA ALA A 184 12.73 12.10 -22.21
C ALA A 184 12.71 13.04 -21.00
N LEU A 185 12.39 14.30 -21.26
CA LEU A 185 12.21 15.33 -20.25
C LEU A 185 10.94 16.12 -20.56
N TYR A 186 9.93 15.98 -19.72
CA TYR A 186 8.71 16.77 -19.77
C TYR A 186 8.91 18.10 -19.04
N LYS A 187 8.56 19.22 -19.68
CA LYS A 187 8.92 20.59 -19.23
C LYS A 187 7.73 21.53 -19.04
N GLU A 188 6.50 21.01 -19.04
CA GLU A 188 5.29 21.85 -18.86
C GLU A 188 5.06 22.27 -17.39
N PHE A 189 5.89 21.76 -16.47
CA PHE A 189 6.07 22.27 -15.11
C PHE A 189 7.55 22.23 -14.75
N GLY A 190 7.92 22.95 -13.70
CA GLY A 190 9.28 23.05 -13.18
C GLY A 190 9.51 22.10 -12.00
N PRO A 191 9.33 22.56 -10.76
CA PRO A 191 9.34 21.70 -9.59
C PRO A 191 8.01 20.93 -9.48
N SER A 192 8.05 19.77 -8.84
CA SER A 192 6.88 19.00 -8.42
C SER A 192 7.26 18.21 -7.18
N HIS A 193 6.50 18.40 -6.10
CA HIS A 193 6.74 17.77 -4.82
C HIS A 193 6.64 16.25 -4.92
N ASN A 194 5.57 15.78 -5.56
CA ASN A 194 5.21 14.37 -5.64
C ASN A 194 4.69 14.00 -7.05
N ILE A 195 4.59 12.71 -7.34
CA ILE A 195 3.95 12.18 -8.54
C ILE A 195 3.14 10.92 -8.19
N ALA A 196 1.91 10.87 -8.67
CA ALA A 196 1.12 9.63 -8.69
C ALA A 196 0.87 9.16 -10.13
N ILE A 197 0.67 7.87 -10.31
CA ILE A 197 0.34 7.28 -11.61
C ILE A 197 -0.84 6.34 -11.44
N ASN A 198 -1.86 6.51 -12.27
CA ASN A 198 -2.85 5.47 -12.50
C ASN A 198 -2.38 4.58 -13.65
N GLU A 199 -1.88 3.39 -13.31
CA GLU A 199 -1.32 2.45 -14.28
C GLU A 199 -2.38 1.83 -15.21
N GLU A 200 -3.66 1.82 -14.82
CA GLU A 200 -4.74 1.30 -15.66
C GLU A 200 -5.06 2.25 -16.82
N THR A 201 -5.06 3.56 -16.54
CA THR A 201 -5.46 4.59 -17.51
C THR A 201 -4.26 5.21 -18.23
N GLY A 202 -3.06 5.10 -17.66
CA GLY A 202 -1.82 5.65 -18.22
C GLY A 202 -1.73 7.16 -18.09
N PHE A 203 -2.18 7.69 -16.96
CA PHE A 203 -2.02 9.10 -16.59
C PHE A 203 -1.16 9.25 -15.35
N ALA A 204 -0.23 10.20 -15.41
CA ALA A 204 0.52 10.69 -14.27
C ALA A 204 -0.10 12.00 -13.76
N TYR A 205 0.05 12.23 -12.46
CA TYR A 205 -0.41 13.40 -11.74
C TYR A 205 0.81 13.98 -11.03
N ALA A 206 1.34 15.10 -11.55
CA ALA A 206 2.39 15.84 -10.88
C ALA A 206 1.76 16.78 -9.84
N ILE A 207 2.23 16.69 -8.61
CA ILE A 207 1.55 17.20 -7.41
C ILE A 207 2.47 18.22 -6.72
N GLY A 208 1.89 19.27 -6.14
CA GLY A 208 2.67 20.36 -5.55
C GLY A 208 3.55 21.08 -6.56
N SER A 209 3.15 21.10 -7.83
CA SER A 209 3.92 21.74 -8.90
C SER A 209 3.65 23.25 -8.98
N ASN A 210 4.48 23.98 -9.71
CA ASN A 210 4.26 25.42 -10.01
C ASN A 210 3.13 25.68 -11.03
N THR A 211 2.25 24.70 -11.25
CA THR A 211 1.09 24.80 -12.14
C THR A 211 -0.15 24.31 -11.39
N CYS A 212 -1.34 24.50 -11.97
CA CYS A 212 -2.59 24.00 -11.38
C CYS A 212 -2.85 24.50 -9.94
N SER A 213 -2.32 25.68 -9.58
CA SER A 213 -2.40 26.23 -8.23
C SER A 213 -1.82 25.30 -7.15
N GLY A 214 -0.83 24.49 -7.49
CA GLY A 214 -0.26 23.46 -6.61
C GLY A 214 -1.02 22.13 -6.62
N GLY A 215 -2.20 22.07 -7.23
CA GLY A 215 -2.97 20.85 -7.37
C GLY A 215 -2.45 19.94 -8.49
N PRO A 216 -3.10 18.77 -8.70
CA PRO A 216 -2.67 17.79 -9.69
C PRO A 216 -2.59 18.32 -11.13
N HIS A 217 -1.38 18.37 -11.69
CA HIS A 217 -1.12 18.55 -13.11
C HIS A 217 -1.19 17.19 -13.81
N VAL A 218 -2.18 17.00 -14.67
CA VAL A 218 -2.42 15.70 -15.32
C VAL A 218 -1.61 15.58 -16.61
N VAL A 219 -0.88 14.47 -16.74
CA VAL A 219 -0.03 14.14 -17.89
C VAL A 219 -0.44 12.78 -18.47
N ASP A 220 -0.71 12.74 -19.77
CA ASP A 220 -0.85 11.50 -20.54
C ASP A 220 0.53 10.89 -20.78
N ILE A 221 0.75 9.68 -20.24
CA ILE A 221 2.02 8.95 -20.33
C ILE A 221 1.89 7.63 -21.11
N ARG A 222 0.76 7.41 -21.81
CA ARG A 222 0.52 6.19 -22.60
C ARG A 222 1.58 5.95 -23.67
N THR A 223 2.23 7.03 -24.12
CA THR A 223 3.47 7.01 -24.89
C THR A 223 4.62 7.53 -24.00
N PRO A 224 5.31 6.67 -23.23
CA PRO A 224 6.17 7.10 -22.12
C PRO A 224 7.23 8.14 -22.47
N LYS A 225 7.88 8.00 -23.63
CA LYS A 225 8.94 8.93 -24.10
C LYS A 225 8.40 10.21 -24.77
N SER A 226 7.08 10.37 -24.84
CA SER A 226 6.42 11.58 -25.37
C SER A 226 5.20 11.95 -24.50
N PRO A 227 5.43 12.25 -23.20
CA PRO A 227 4.36 12.65 -22.30
C PRO A 227 3.73 13.97 -22.72
N LYS A 228 2.42 14.13 -22.49
CA LYS A 228 1.67 15.34 -22.90
C LYS A 228 0.73 15.80 -21.80
N LYS A 229 0.60 17.11 -21.63
CA LYS A 229 -0.42 17.68 -20.75
C LYS A 229 -1.81 17.21 -21.16
N ALA A 230 -2.59 16.76 -20.18
CA ALA A 230 -3.94 16.24 -20.38
C ALA A 230 -5.02 17.02 -19.62
N GLY A 231 -4.66 17.65 -18.51
CA GLY A 231 -5.64 18.21 -17.59
C GLY A 231 -5.01 18.94 -16.41
N CYS A 232 -5.86 19.46 -15.54
CA CYS A 232 -5.45 20.26 -14.39
C CYS A 232 -6.55 20.25 -13.33
N VAL A 233 -6.21 19.85 -12.11
CA VAL A 233 -7.07 19.94 -10.93
C VAL A 233 -6.54 21.09 -10.08
N SER A 234 -7.37 22.11 -9.86
CA SER A 234 -6.93 23.36 -9.20
C SER A 234 -7.97 23.95 -8.26
N GLN A 235 -9.10 23.28 -8.09
CA GLN A 235 -10.27 23.81 -7.38
C GLN A 235 -9.99 24.01 -5.89
N ASP A 236 -9.20 23.11 -5.29
CA ASP A 236 -8.87 23.14 -3.86
C ASP A 236 -7.51 23.80 -3.55
N GLY A 237 -6.70 24.05 -4.57
CA GLY A 237 -5.34 24.58 -4.39
C GLY A 237 -4.30 23.47 -4.24
N TYR A 238 -3.36 23.67 -3.30
CA TYR A 238 -2.20 22.80 -3.15
C TYR A 238 -2.60 21.38 -2.73
N THR A 239 -2.01 20.40 -3.41
CA THR A 239 -2.08 19.00 -3.03
C THR A 239 -0.68 18.54 -2.67
N HIS A 240 -0.54 17.82 -1.57
CA HIS A 240 0.74 17.31 -1.09
C HIS A 240 1.06 15.94 -1.68
N ASP A 241 0.09 15.03 -1.60
CA ASP A 241 0.13 13.68 -2.13
C ASP A 241 -1.28 13.30 -2.63
N ASN A 242 -1.37 12.34 -3.54
CA ASN A 242 -2.63 11.74 -3.89
C ASN A 242 -2.51 10.27 -4.31
N GLN A 243 -3.65 9.60 -4.28
CA GLN A 243 -3.84 8.31 -4.92
C GLN A 243 -4.97 8.42 -5.94
N CYS A 244 -4.66 8.10 -7.21
CA CYS A 244 -5.65 8.09 -8.29
C CYS A 244 -5.88 6.66 -8.80
N VAL A 245 -7.14 6.20 -8.78
CA VAL A 245 -7.50 4.83 -9.17
C VAL A 245 -8.73 4.82 -10.08
N VAL A 246 -8.89 3.77 -10.88
CA VAL A 246 -10.22 3.40 -11.39
C VAL A 246 -11.01 2.81 -10.22
N TYR A 247 -12.02 3.56 -9.78
CA TYR A 247 -12.73 3.31 -8.55
C TYR A 247 -13.62 2.07 -8.65
N ARG A 248 -13.52 1.18 -7.66
CA ARG A 248 -14.21 -0.10 -7.54
C ARG A 248 -14.90 -0.26 -6.17
N GLY A 249 -14.86 0.77 -5.34
CA GLY A 249 -15.39 0.76 -3.98
C GLY A 249 -16.93 0.76 -3.89
N PRO A 250 -17.48 0.97 -2.68
CA PRO A 250 -18.90 0.82 -2.40
C PRO A 250 -19.83 1.85 -3.06
N ASP A 251 -19.36 3.06 -3.37
CA ASP A 251 -20.21 4.09 -3.99
C ASP A 251 -20.48 3.78 -5.47
N ALA A 252 -21.63 3.15 -5.73
CA ALA A 252 -22.02 2.69 -7.05
C ALA A 252 -22.09 3.80 -8.12
N THR A 253 -22.25 5.07 -7.72
CA THR A 253 -22.33 6.23 -8.63
C THR A 253 -21.05 6.45 -9.41
N TYR A 254 -19.91 6.15 -8.78
CA TYR A 254 -18.57 6.45 -9.30
C TYR A 254 -17.78 5.19 -9.69
N ARG A 255 -18.36 3.99 -9.58
CA ARG A 255 -17.69 2.76 -10.03
C ARG A 255 -17.29 2.83 -11.50
N GLY A 256 -16.06 2.45 -11.78
CA GLY A 256 -15.45 2.50 -13.12
C GLY A 256 -14.97 3.90 -13.55
N ARG A 257 -15.11 4.92 -12.69
CA ARG A 257 -14.55 6.26 -12.92
C ARG A 257 -13.15 6.36 -12.37
N GLU A 258 -12.37 7.29 -12.91
CA GLU A 258 -11.05 7.58 -12.35
C GLU A 258 -11.17 8.66 -11.27
N ILE A 259 -10.88 8.29 -10.03
CA ILE A 259 -11.04 9.14 -8.85
C ILE A 259 -9.68 9.34 -8.18
N CYS A 260 -9.35 10.58 -7.86
CA CYS A 260 -8.19 10.95 -7.07
C CYS A 260 -8.60 11.32 -5.65
N PHE A 261 -7.90 10.74 -4.68
CA PHE A 261 -8.01 11.01 -3.25
C PHE A 261 -6.76 11.80 -2.85
N ASN A 262 -6.94 13.08 -2.52
CA ASN A 262 -5.86 14.05 -2.35
C ASN A 262 -5.73 14.43 -0.87
N SER A 263 -4.50 14.41 -0.36
CA SER A 263 -4.12 14.94 0.94
C SER A 263 -3.62 16.37 0.73
N ASN A 264 -4.42 17.36 1.17
CA ASN A 264 -4.25 18.77 0.80
C ASN A 264 -3.80 19.64 1.97
N GLU A 265 -2.86 19.17 2.79
CA GLU A 265 -2.34 19.81 4.01
C GLU A 265 -3.39 20.06 5.13
N ASP A 266 -4.68 20.19 4.83
CA ASP A 266 -5.75 20.47 5.80
C ASP A 266 -7.00 19.57 5.67
N THR A 267 -7.10 18.81 4.58
CA THR A 267 -8.32 18.10 4.19
C THR A 267 -8.04 16.86 3.36
N LEU A 268 -9.00 15.92 3.41
CA LEU A 268 -9.17 14.91 2.37
C LEU A 268 -10.07 15.48 1.27
N THR A 269 -9.53 15.61 0.07
CA THR A 269 -10.25 16.11 -1.11
C THR A 269 -10.37 15.05 -2.18
N ILE A 270 -11.60 14.77 -2.61
CA ILE A 270 -11.91 13.71 -3.57
C ILE A 270 -12.36 14.34 -4.87
N VAL A 271 -11.74 13.94 -5.98
CA VAL A 271 -11.97 14.52 -7.31
C VAL A 271 -12.20 13.42 -8.34
N ASP A 272 -13.30 13.51 -9.08
CA ASP A 272 -13.51 12.73 -10.30
C ASP A 272 -12.71 13.34 -11.44
N VAL A 273 -11.70 12.62 -11.89
CA VAL A 273 -10.81 13.04 -12.98
C VAL A 273 -11.06 12.23 -14.24
N THR A 274 -12.20 11.53 -14.38
CA THR A 274 -12.50 10.71 -15.56
C THR A 274 -12.36 11.50 -16.85
N ASP A 275 -13.02 12.66 -16.92
CA ASP A 275 -12.76 13.67 -17.93
C ASP A 275 -11.60 14.58 -17.47
N LYS A 276 -10.41 14.31 -18.00
CA LYS A 276 -9.18 15.05 -17.66
C LYS A 276 -9.28 16.54 -17.98
N ALA A 277 -10.11 16.93 -18.94
CA ALA A 277 -10.31 18.33 -19.30
C ALA A 277 -11.25 19.06 -18.34
N ASN A 278 -12.14 18.34 -17.65
CA ASN A 278 -13.16 18.90 -16.77
C ASN A 278 -13.27 18.10 -15.45
N PRO A 279 -12.22 18.10 -14.59
CA PRO A 279 -12.28 17.40 -13.33
C PRO A 279 -13.34 18.00 -12.40
N VAL A 280 -14.00 17.14 -11.62
CA VAL A 280 -15.09 17.52 -10.72
C VAL A 280 -14.73 17.17 -9.29
N GLN A 281 -14.58 18.19 -8.44
CA GLN A 281 -14.41 17.99 -7.00
C GLN A 281 -15.71 17.48 -6.39
N LEU A 282 -15.66 16.27 -5.80
CA LEU A 282 -16.81 15.59 -5.18
C LEU A 282 -16.94 15.95 -3.72
N ALA A 283 -15.82 16.05 -3.00
CA ALA A 283 -15.75 16.36 -1.59
C ALA A 283 -14.47 17.13 -1.25
N ARG A 284 -14.55 17.93 -0.19
CA ARG A 284 -13.42 18.52 0.54
C ARG A 284 -13.78 18.45 2.01
N GLN A 285 -13.14 17.56 2.75
CA GLN A 285 -13.55 17.21 4.10
C GLN A 285 -12.40 17.38 5.08
N GLY A 286 -12.59 18.27 6.05
CA GLY A 286 -11.66 18.45 7.17
C GLY A 286 -11.95 17.49 8.32
N TYR A 287 -10.98 17.40 9.24
CA TYR A 287 -11.03 16.55 10.41
C TYR A 287 -10.44 17.25 11.64
N SER A 288 -10.83 16.80 12.83
CA SER A 288 -10.32 17.37 14.08
C SER A 288 -8.88 16.92 14.31
N GLY A 289 -8.01 17.86 14.65
CA GLY A 289 -6.60 17.59 14.92
C GLY A 289 -5.66 17.78 13.74
N SER A 290 -6.20 18.06 12.55
CA SER A 290 -5.41 18.29 11.33
C SER A 290 -4.32 19.35 11.53
N GLN A 291 -3.10 19.04 11.10
CA GLN A 291 -1.97 19.98 11.06
C GLN A 291 -1.36 20.05 9.67
N TYR A 292 -1.11 18.90 9.05
CA TYR A 292 -0.53 18.76 7.73
C TYR A 292 -0.93 17.41 7.13
N SER A 293 -2.15 17.30 6.58
CA SER A 293 -2.60 16.09 5.89
C SER A 293 -1.64 15.75 4.75
N HIS A 294 -0.86 14.69 4.91
CA HIS A 294 0.37 14.52 4.16
C HIS A 294 0.20 13.48 3.05
N GLN A 295 -0.24 12.28 3.43
CA GLN A 295 -0.34 11.13 2.52
C GLN A 295 -1.46 10.19 2.96
N GLY A 296 -1.99 9.40 2.04
CA GLY A 296 -2.91 8.34 2.39
C GLY A 296 -3.10 7.31 1.28
N TRP A 297 -3.74 6.20 1.64
CA TRP A 297 -3.94 5.07 0.74
C TRP A 297 -5.25 4.33 0.99
N LEU A 298 -5.88 3.89 -0.09
CA LEU A 298 -7.10 3.09 -0.08
C LEU A 298 -6.83 1.65 0.37
N THR A 299 -7.75 1.09 1.14
CA THR A 299 -7.83 -0.36 1.32
C THR A 299 -8.09 -1.07 -0.02
N GLU A 300 -7.78 -2.37 -0.11
CA GLU A 300 -7.92 -3.16 -1.36
C GLU A 300 -9.34 -3.12 -1.94
N ASP A 301 -10.35 -3.06 -1.08
CA ASP A 301 -11.77 -2.94 -1.47
C ASP A 301 -12.18 -1.49 -1.80
N GLN A 302 -11.27 -0.54 -1.67
CA GLN A 302 -11.44 0.90 -1.89
C GLN A 302 -12.59 1.53 -1.09
N ARG A 303 -12.95 0.90 0.03
CA ARG A 303 -13.97 1.44 0.95
C ARG A 303 -13.37 2.39 1.97
N TYR A 304 -12.18 2.10 2.48
CA TYR A 304 -11.56 2.93 3.50
C TYR A 304 -10.34 3.63 2.93
N PHE A 305 -10.10 4.86 3.38
CA PHE A 305 -8.87 5.59 3.11
C PHE A 305 -8.16 5.85 4.44
N LEU A 306 -6.92 5.38 4.52
CA LEU A 306 -6.04 5.64 5.66
C LEU A 306 -5.22 6.88 5.33
N LEU A 307 -5.21 7.86 6.23
CA LEU A 307 -4.55 9.15 6.05
C LEU A 307 -3.62 9.41 7.23
N ASP A 308 -2.40 9.83 6.93
CA ASP A 308 -1.37 10.23 7.88
C ASP A 308 -1.18 11.77 7.85
N ASP A 309 -0.81 12.36 8.99
CA ASP A 309 -0.72 13.82 9.21
C ASP A 309 0.63 14.19 9.85
N GLU A 310 1.59 14.55 8.99
CA GLU A 310 3.04 14.59 9.28
C GLU A 310 3.46 15.60 10.38
N GLN A 311 2.56 16.48 10.83
CA GLN A 311 2.89 17.49 11.84
C GLN A 311 2.08 17.35 13.13
N ASP A 312 1.21 16.35 13.23
CA ASP A 312 0.27 16.24 14.33
C ASP A 312 0.93 15.77 15.65
N GLU A 313 2.06 15.06 15.58
CA GLU A 313 2.83 14.66 16.75
C GLU A 313 3.64 15.83 17.28
N SER A 314 4.14 16.70 16.40
CA SER A 314 4.92 17.87 16.81
C SER A 314 4.03 18.98 17.39
N SER A 315 2.85 19.19 16.81
CA SER A 315 1.97 20.32 17.15
C SER A 315 0.79 19.94 18.05
N GLY A 316 0.33 18.69 18.02
CA GLY A 316 -0.81 18.22 18.81
C GLY A 316 -0.51 18.01 20.29
N THR A 317 -1.55 17.83 21.11
CA THR A 317 -1.39 17.49 22.53
C THR A 317 -1.08 16.02 22.75
N ASP A 318 -1.63 15.14 21.90
CA ASP A 318 -1.25 13.73 21.84
C ASP A 318 -0.08 13.59 20.87
N LYS A 319 1.06 13.17 21.42
CA LYS A 319 2.34 13.07 20.74
C LYS A 319 2.55 11.72 20.05
N ARG A 320 1.57 10.81 20.15
CA ARG A 320 1.61 9.52 19.47
C ARG A 320 1.37 9.69 17.98
N THR A 321 2.06 8.88 17.20
CA THR A 321 1.82 8.75 15.76
C THR A 321 0.38 8.32 15.50
N LYS A 322 -0.28 8.92 14.52
CA LYS A 322 -1.70 8.67 14.24
C LYS A 322 -1.91 8.17 12.82
N THR A 323 -3.04 7.49 12.60
CA THR A 323 -3.56 7.22 11.26
C THR A 323 -5.07 7.41 11.30
N TYR A 324 -5.57 8.30 10.47
CA TYR A 324 -6.97 8.68 10.39
C TYR A 324 -7.70 7.75 9.41
N ILE A 325 -8.84 7.21 9.85
CA ILE A 325 -9.63 6.23 9.09
C ILE A 325 -10.86 6.92 8.53
N TRP A 326 -10.98 6.92 7.20
CA TRP A 326 -12.12 7.47 6.47
C TRP A 326 -12.96 6.36 5.85
N ASP A 327 -14.27 6.30 6.13
CA ASP A 327 -15.22 5.47 5.38
C ASP A 327 -15.73 6.24 4.15
N LEU A 328 -15.52 5.63 3.00
CA LEU A 328 -15.86 6.13 1.67
C LEU A 328 -17.11 5.45 1.09
N ALA A 329 -18.03 4.99 1.95
CA ALA A 329 -19.36 4.54 1.53
C ALA A 329 -20.09 5.55 0.60
N SER A 330 -19.80 6.85 0.75
CA SER A 330 -20.22 7.92 -0.16
C SER A 330 -19.02 8.84 -0.45
N LEU A 331 -18.57 8.89 -1.70
CA LEU A 331 -17.43 9.74 -2.10
C LEU A 331 -17.74 11.24 -1.98
N ALA A 332 -19.00 11.62 -2.07
CA ALA A 332 -19.43 13.01 -1.87
C ALA A 332 -19.52 13.42 -0.39
N ASN A 333 -19.47 12.45 0.54
CA ASN A 333 -19.59 12.68 1.98
C ASN A 333 -18.67 11.69 2.74
N PRO A 334 -17.35 11.76 2.55
CA PRO A 334 -16.42 10.89 3.26
C PRO A 334 -16.53 11.13 4.76
N ALA A 335 -16.57 10.05 5.55
CA ALA A 335 -16.76 10.13 6.99
C ALA A 335 -15.49 9.70 7.73
N HIS A 336 -14.94 10.57 8.58
CA HIS A 336 -13.88 10.17 9.50
C HIS A 336 -14.49 9.29 10.61
N THR A 337 -14.18 7.99 10.60
CA THR A 337 -14.79 6.99 11.49
C THR A 337 -13.95 6.64 12.70
N GLY A 338 -12.64 6.91 12.67
CA GLY A 338 -11.79 6.78 13.85
C GLY A 338 -10.32 7.05 13.56
N THR A 339 -9.51 7.00 14.61
CA THR A 339 -8.09 7.30 14.56
C THR A 339 -7.34 6.18 15.27
N TYR A 340 -6.40 5.56 14.57
CA TYR A 340 -5.42 4.68 15.20
C TYR A 340 -4.36 5.52 15.91
N HIS A 341 -3.94 5.08 17.09
CA HIS A 341 -2.83 5.70 17.83
C HIS A 341 -1.74 4.66 18.05
N SER A 342 -0.57 4.92 17.47
CA SER A 342 0.62 4.10 17.63
C SER A 342 1.15 4.16 19.06
N PRO A 343 1.88 3.13 19.53
CA PRO A 343 2.75 3.27 20.69
C PRO A 343 3.95 4.19 20.44
N ALA A 344 4.32 4.44 19.17
CA ALA A 344 5.41 5.34 18.80
C ALA A 344 5.00 6.82 18.86
N THR A 345 5.98 7.71 18.94
CA THR A 345 5.81 9.17 18.96
C THR A 345 6.65 9.88 17.89
N ALA A 346 7.04 9.15 16.84
CA ALA A 346 7.70 9.69 15.68
C ALA A 346 6.67 10.23 14.68
N ILE A 347 7.13 11.04 13.74
CA ILE A 347 6.30 11.57 12.66
C ILE A 347 5.85 10.42 11.74
N ASP A 348 4.55 10.32 11.43
CA ASP A 348 4.04 9.47 10.34
C ASP A 348 4.40 10.04 8.96
N HIS A 349 4.45 9.20 7.93
CA HIS A 349 4.80 9.65 6.59
C HIS A 349 4.16 8.75 5.52
N ASN A 350 4.94 8.17 4.61
CA ASN A 350 4.40 7.43 3.48
C ASN A 350 3.87 6.05 3.89
N GLN A 351 2.58 5.80 3.64
CA GLN A 351 1.94 4.51 3.83
C GLN A 351 1.36 3.88 2.57
N TYR A 352 1.43 2.55 2.49
CA TYR A 352 0.98 1.79 1.33
C TYR A 352 0.21 0.54 1.76
N ILE A 353 -0.99 0.32 1.20
CA ILE A 353 -1.74 -0.92 1.41
C ILE A 353 -1.26 -2.01 0.46
N LYS A 354 -1.05 -3.21 0.99
CA LYS A 354 -0.95 -4.46 0.22
C LYS A 354 -1.65 -5.59 0.99
N GLY A 355 -2.73 -6.12 0.42
CA GLY A 355 -3.56 -7.12 1.07
C GLY A 355 -4.20 -6.56 2.34
N GLN A 356 -4.01 -7.25 3.48
CA GLN A 356 -4.56 -6.85 4.77
C GLN A 356 -3.64 -5.95 5.60
N TYR A 357 -2.55 -5.43 5.03
CA TYR A 357 -1.56 -4.65 5.76
C TYR A 357 -1.35 -3.26 5.18
N SER A 358 -1.20 -2.26 6.05
CA SER A 358 -0.61 -0.96 5.75
C SER A 358 0.87 -0.98 6.14
N TYR A 359 1.75 -0.61 5.20
CA TYR A 359 3.19 -0.47 5.40
C TYR A 359 3.54 1.00 5.45
N GLN A 360 3.93 1.51 6.62
CA GLN A 360 4.15 2.93 6.88
C GLN A 360 5.63 3.19 7.18
N ALA A 361 6.22 4.15 6.49
CA ALA A 361 7.50 4.72 6.91
C ALA A 361 7.20 5.84 7.91
N ASN A 362 7.76 5.74 9.12
CA ASN A 362 7.51 6.69 10.20
C ASN A 362 8.83 7.29 10.71
N TYR A 363 9.63 7.84 9.80
CA TYR A 363 10.91 8.50 10.09
C TYR A 363 11.74 7.78 11.15
N GLN A 364 11.88 8.35 12.35
CA GLN A 364 12.72 7.82 13.42
C GLN A 364 12.18 6.51 14.04
N ALA A 365 10.91 6.18 13.82
CA ALA A 365 10.33 4.90 14.22
C ALA A 365 10.44 3.82 13.12
N GLY A 366 11.05 4.14 11.97
CA GLY A 366 11.28 3.21 10.87
C GLY A 366 10.01 2.69 10.19
N LEU A 367 10.05 1.45 9.70
CA LEU A 367 8.91 0.78 9.07
C LEU A 367 7.95 0.25 10.15
N ARG A 368 6.69 0.67 10.08
CA ARG A 368 5.56 0.16 10.87
C ARG A 368 4.59 -0.57 9.96
N ILE A 369 4.11 -1.74 10.40
CA ILE A 369 3.17 -2.55 9.63
C ILE A 369 1.91 -2.76 10.44
N LEU A 370 0.79 -2.19 9.97
CA LEU A 370 -0.51 -2.30 10.61
C LEU A 370 -1.39 -3.33 9.90
N ASP A 371 -2.05 -4.19 10.65
CA ASP A 371 -3.17 -5.01 10.18
C ASP A 371 -4.43 -4.15 10.08
N VAL A 372 -5.04 -4.14 8.90
CA VAL A 372 -6.23 -3.35 8.57
C VAL A 372 -7.51 -4.20 8.51
N SER A 373 -7.48 -5.47 8.90
CA SER A 373 -8.64 -6.38 8.84
C SER A 373 -9.84 -5.92 9.69
N GLN A 374 -9.60 -5.10 10.72
CA GLN A 374 -10.63 -4.53 11.59
C GLN A 374 -10.96 -3.06 11.28
N VAL A 375 -10.53 -2.54 10.13
CA VAL A 375 -10.75 -1.14 9.73
C VAL A 375 -12.23 -0.75 9.70
N ALA A 376 -13.13 -1.69 9.40
CA ALA A 376 -14.57 -1.47 9.42
C ALA A 376 -15.14 -1.16 10.81
N SER A 377 -14.44 -1.58 11.86
CA SER A 377 -14.74 -1.27 13.26
C SER A 377 -13.90 -0.08 13.76
N ALA A 378 -13.29 0.67 12.84
CA ALA A 378 -12.36 1.77 13.11
C ALA A 378 -11.15 1.37 13.97
N GLN A 379 -10.63 0.15 13.76
CA GLN A 379 -9.49 -0.39 14.50
C GLN A 379 -8.39 -0.87 13.56
N LEU A 380 -7.15 -0.49 13.86
CA LEU A 380 -5.93 -1.01 13.27
C LEU A 380 -5.03 -1.57 14.40
N SER A 381 -4.13 -2.50 14.08
CA SER A 381 -3.20 -3.07 15.07
C SER A 381 -1.82 -3.32 14.49
N GLU A 382 -0.75 -3.11 15.25
CA GLU A 382 0.63 -3.30 14.75
C GLU A 382 1.00 -4.79 14.65
N ALA A 383 1.11 -5.28 13.41
CA ALA A 383 1.50 -6.65 13.07
C ALA A 383 3.02 -6.88 13.16
N GLY A 384 3.81 -5.86 12.86
CA GLY A 384 5.27 -5.92 12.89
C GLY A 384 5.92 -4.55 12.67
N TYR A 385 7.23 -4.47 12.89
CA TYR A 385 8.01 -3.27 12.62
C TYR A 385 9.47 -3.62 12.32
N PHE A 386 10.17 -2.71 11.66
CA PHE A 386 11.61 -2.72 11.49
C PHE A 386 12.16 -1.30 11.57
N ASP A 387 12.85 -1.01 12.66
CA ASP A 387 13.34 0.34 12.95
C ASP A 387 14.76 0.52 12.40
N ILE A 388 14.88 1.33 11.35
CA ILE A 388 16.16 1.65 10.71
C ILE A 388 16.89 2.81 11.41
N TYR A 389 16.29 3.45 12.41
CA TYR A 389 16.83 4.57 13.17
C TYR A 389 16.87 4.27 14.68
N PRO A 390 17.68 3.30 15.14
CA PRO A 390 17.66 2.80 16.53
C PRO A 390 18.07 3.82 17.60
N ALA A 391 18.50 5.02 17.20
CA ALA A 391 18.98 6.05 18.11
C ALA A 391 17.87 6.82 18.83
N SER A 392 16.65 6.88 18.27
CA SER A 392 15.55 7.67 18.80
C SER A 392 14.21 7.33 18.14
N ASP A 393 13.09 7.64 18.80
CA ASP A 393 11.72 7.60 18.24
C ASP A 393 11.04 8.98 18.34
N THR A 394 11.83 10.08 18.31
CA THR A 394 11.28 11.43 18.47
C THR A 394 10.62 11.94 17.19
N ALA A 395 9.69 12.89 17.33
CA ALA A 395 9.05 13.56 16.20
C ALA A 395 10.04 14.48 15.47
N ARG A 396 10.84 13.88 14.57
CA ARG A 396 11.91 14.48 13.77
C ARG A 396 11.98 13.77 12.43
N PHE A 397 12.51 14.45 11.42
CA PHE A 397 12.48 13.98 10.04
C PHE A 397 13.59 12.97 9.67
N ASN A 398 14.41 12.48 10.61
CA ASN A 398 15.46 11.49 10.28
C ASN A 398 14.91 10.07 10.15
N GLY A 399 15.62 9.17 9.47
CA GLY A 399 15.25 7.76 9.37
C GLY A 399 14.46 7.43 8.09
N ALA A 400 13.43 6.60 8.20
CA ALA A 400 12.71 6.06 7.06
C ALA A 400 11.87 7.11 6.33
N TRP A 401 12.23 7.42 5.07
CA TRP A 401 11.44 8.30 4.21
C TRP A 401 10.24 7.56 3.61
N SER A 402 10.48 6.42 2.97
CA SER A 402 9.41 5.69 2.28
C SER A 402 9.73 4.20 2.21
N ASN A 403 8.74 3.43 1.76
CA ASN A 403 8.83 2.00 1.61
C ASN A 403 8.16 1.53 0.32
N TYR A 404 8.50 0.32 -0.15
CA TYR A 404 7.88 -0.31 -1.30
C TYR A 404 7.59 -1.78 -1.00
N PRO A 405 6.31 -2.16 -0.75
CA PRO A 405 5.96 -3.51 -0.33
C PRO A 405 5.51 -4.44 -1.47
N TYR A 406 5.45 -3.97 -2.72
CA TYR A 406 4.68 -4.62 -3.79
C TYR A 406 5.38 -5.76 -4.52
N PHE A 407 6.61 -6.12 -4.15
CA PHE A 407 7.30 -7.23 -4.79
C PHE A 407 6.66 -8.60 -4.52
N ALA A 408 6.74 -9.48 -5.51
CA ALA A 408 6.18 -10.83 -5.45
C ALA A 408 7.06 -11.75 -4.58
N SER A 409 8.35 -11.44 -4.46
CA SER A 409 9.25 -12.09 -3.50
C SER A 409 8.85 -11.90 -2.03
N GLY A 410 7.93 -10.97 -1.75
CA GLY A 410 7.46 -10.64 -0.41
C GLY A 410 8.44 -9.79 0.39
N ILE A 411 9.53 -9.31 -0.23
CA ILE A 411 10.41 -8.32 0.40
C ILE A 411 9.73 -6.94 0.43
N VAL A 412 10.13 -6.13 1.40
CA VAL A 412 9.79 -4.71 1.47
C VAL A 412 11.09 -3.93 1.35
N LEU A 413 11.12 -2.93 0.47
CA LEU A 413 12.20 -1.97 0.44
C LEU A 413 11.88 -0.83 1.40
N VAL A 414 12.88 -0.33 2.11
CA VAL A 414 12.80 0.91 2.90
C VAL A 414 13.98 1.77 2.49
N ASN A 415 13.74 3.05 2.21
CA ASN A 415 14.83 4.01 1.99
C ASN A 415 14.88 5.00 3.14
N GLY A 416 16.03 5.02 3.82
CA GLY A 416 16.30 5.99 4.88
C GLY A 416 17.04 7.21 4.36
N ILE A 417 16.79 8.38 4.96
CA ILE A 417 17.46 9.64 4.61
C ILE A 417 18.97 9.53 4.83
N GLU A 418 19.38 8.91 5.93
CA GLU A 418 20.78 8.68 6.24
C GLU A 418 21.21 7.25 5.91
N GLN A 419 20.33 6.27 6.06
CA GLN A 419 20.69 4.83 6.02
C GLN A 419 20.85 4.32 4.59
N GLY A 420 20.10 4.86 3.63
CA GLY A 420 20.01 4.33 2.27
C GLY A 420 19.05 3.15 2.15
N LEU A 421 19.34 2.25 1.21
CA LEU A 421 18.45 1.15 0.87
C LEU A 421 18.56 0.02 1.89
N VAL A 422 17.48 -0.20 2.64
CA VAL A 422 17.31 -1.32 3.55
C VAL A 422 16.29 -2.29 2.94
N VAL A 423 16.66 -3.56 2.79
CA VAL A 423 15.79 -4.61 2.26
C VAL A 423 15.40 -5.53 3.40
N VAL A 424 14.11 -5.68 3.65
CA VAL A 424 13.58 -6.47 4.77
C VAL A 424 12.54 -7.49 4.28
N LYS A 425 12.26 -8.48 5.13
CA LYS A 425 11.22 -9.49 4.87
C LYS A 425 10.27 -9.60 6.05
N PRO A 426 9.03 -9.12 5.92
CA PRO A 426 8.00 -9.35 6.91
C PRO A 426 7.63 -10.84 7.02
N ASN A 427 7.55 -11.33 8.25
CA ASN A 427 7.12 -12.66 8.66
C ASN A 427 5.85 -12.54 9.52
N LEU A 428 4.80 -11.93 8.97
CA LEU A 428 3.62 -11.49 9.72
C LEU A 428 2.62 -12.61 10.07
N GLY A 429 3.04 -13.87 9.90
CA GLY A 429 2.12 -15.01 9.78
C GLY A 429 1.46 -14.98 8.41
N ALA A 430 1.52 -16.07 7.66
CA ALA A 430 0.95 -16.12 6.33
C ALA A 430 -0.57 -15.98 6.41
N VAL A 431 -1.11 -14.84 5.96
CA VAL A 431 -2.40 -14.85 5.28
C VAL A 431 -2.07 -14.77 3.81
N GLU A 432 -2.07 -15.93 3.16
CA GLU A 432 -2.12 -16.00 1.71
C GLU A 432 -3.28 -15.10 1.25
N PRO A 433 -3.07 -14.14 0.31
CA PRO A 433 -4.19 -13.42 -0.26
C PRO A 433 -5.19 -14.47 -0.77
N PRO A 434 -6.50 -14.32 -0.51
CA PRO A 434 -7.48 -15.32 -0.95
C PRO A 434 -7.25 -15.58 -2.45
N PRO A 435 -7.18 -16.83 -2.90
CA PRO A 435 -6.90 -17.11 -4.31
C PRO A 435 -7.94 -16.40 -5.17
N SER A 436 -7.49 -15.80 -6.27
CA SER A 436 -8.34 -15.01 -7.15
C SER A 436 -9.66 -15.75 -7.45
N GLY A 437 -10.79 -15.20 -7.01
CA GLY A 437 -12.11 -15.78 -7.22
C GLY A 437 -12.68 -16.64 -6.09
N GLY A 438 -12.12 -16.57 -4.87
CA GLY A 438 -12.69 -17.19 -3.66
C GLY A 438 -12.56 -18.72 -3.62
N LYS A 439 -11.63 -19.30 -4.40
CA LYS A 439 -11.39 -20.74 -4.49
C LYS A 439 -10.28 -21.17 -3.53
N PHE A 440 -10.49 -22.19 -2.71
CA PHE A 440 -9.50 -22.78 -1.80
C PHE A 440 -9.44 -24.29 -2.04
N GLU A 441 -8.26 -24.90 -2.09
CA GLU A 441 -8.13 -26.31 -2.48
C GLU A 441 -7.10 -27.09 -1.66
N ASN A 442 -7.28 -28.42 -1.63
CA ASN A 442 -6.28 -29.36 -1.14
C ASN A 442 -6.14 -30.48 -2.18
N THR A 443 -4.92 -30.64 -2.69
CA THR A 443 -4.54 -31.63 -3.71
C THR A 443 -3.62 -32.72 -3.15
N THR A 444 -3.63 -32.92 -1.83
CA THR A 444 -2.85 -33.96 -1.16
C THR A 444 -3.67 -35.23 -1.09
N ASP A 445 -3.11 -36.33 -1.58
CA ASP A 445 -3.76 -37.64 -1.54
C ASP A 445 -4.05 -38.08 -0.10
N VAL A 446 -5.31 -38.41 0.19
CA VAL A 446 -5.72 -39.01 1.47
C VAL A 446 -6.32 -40.38 1.21
N ALA A 447 -5.61 -41.44 1.62
CA ALA A 447 -6.04 -42.82 1.43
C ALA A 447 -7.38 -43.10 2.12
N ILE A 448 -8.31 -43.71 1.40
CA ILE A 448 -9.60 -44.18 1.89
C ILE A 448 -9.48 -45.70 2.09
N PRO A 449 -9.48 -46.20 3.33
CA PRO A 449 -9.38 -47.64 3.60
C PRO A 449 -10.67 -48.39 3.28
N ASP A 450 -10.53 -49.59 2.72
CA ASP A 450 -11.63 -50.54 2.42
C ASP A 450 -12.45 -50.86 3.68
N ALA A 451 -13.77 -50.63 3.63
CA ALA A 451 -14.72 -50.77 4.75
C ALA A 451 -14.22 -50.17 6.10
N GLY A 452 -13.44 -49.09 6.04
CA GLY A 452 -12.72 -48.54 7.19
C GLY A 452 -13.41 -47.36 7.88
N GLU A 453 -12.70 -46.76 8.84
CA GLU A 453 -13.11 -45.50 9.46
C GLU A 453 -13.08 -44.36 8.45
N ALA A 454 -13.97 -43.38 8.63
CA ALA A 454 -13.99 -42.19 7.81
C ALA A 454 -12.67 -41.41 7.93
N VAL A 455 -12.14 -40.97 6.80
CA VAL A 455 -10.95 -40.11 6.72
C VAL A 455 -11.36 -38.67 6.44
N THR A 456 -10.51 -37.72 6.84
CA THR A 456 -10.73 -36.30 6.57
C THR A 456 -9.55 -35.67 5.83
N SER A 457 -9.87 -34.79 4.88
CA SER A 457 -8.90 -33.93 4.18
C SER A 457 -9.24 -32.47 4.48
N PRO A 458 -8.34 -31.67 5.09
CA PRO A 458 -8.64 -30.29 5.48
C PRO A 458 -8.36 -29.28 4.36
N VAL A 459 -9.15 -28.21 4.26
CA VAL A 459 -8.85 -26.98 3.52
C VAL A 459 -8.97 -25.81 4.49
N THR A 460 -7.90 -25.06 4.66
CA THR A 460 -7.91 -23.84 5.47
C THR A 460 -8.34 -22.68 4.59
N VAL A 461 -9.49 -22.10 4.90
CA VAL A 461 -10.02 -20.90 4.23
C VAL A 461 -9.62 -19.69 5.06
N THR A 462 -8.97 -18.72 4.44
CA THR A 462 -8.56 -17.45 5.05
C THR A 462 -9.00 -16.26 4.20
N GLY A 463 -8.98 -15.05 4.76
CA GLY A 463 -9.23 -13.82 3.99
C GLY A 463 -10.69 -13.56 3.59
N LEU A 464 -11.65 -14.38 4.04
CA LEU A 464 -13.08 -14.14 3.86
C LEU A 464 -13.71 -13.64 5.17
N SER A 465 -14.55 -12.60 5.09
CA SER A 465 -15.34 -12.10 6.23
C SER A 465 -16.78 -12.58 6.17
N GLY A 466 -17.40 -12.86 7.32
CA GLY A 466 -18.80 -13.28 7.42
C GLY A 466 -19.02 -14.77 7.17
N ASN A 467 -20.27 -15.11 6.86
CA ASN A 467 -20.68 -16.49 6.63
C ASN A 467 -20.47 -16.93 5.18
N ALA A 468 -20.41 -18.23 4.94
CA ALA A 468 -20.31 -18.81 3.60
C ALA A 468 -21.56 -18.49 2.74
N SER A 469 -21.47 -18.71 1.44
CA SER A 469 -22.63 -18.53 0.55
C SER A 469 -23.67 -19.64 0.74
N ALA A 470 -24.94 -19.32 0.48
CA ALA A 470 -26.00 -20.32 0.34
C ALA A 470 -25.81 -21.23 -0.89
N THR A 471 -24.86 -20.89 -1.76
CA THR A 471 -24.48 -21.66 -2.95
C THR A 471 -22.98 -22.00 -2.94
N LEU A 472 -22.42 -22.32 -1.77
CA LEU A 472 -21.02 -22.73 -1.63
C LEU A 472 -20.75 -23.92 -2.56
N SER A 473 -19.79 -23.76 -3.46
CA SER A 473 -19.43 -24.78 -4.43
C SER A 473 -18.32 -25.68 -3.89
N VAL A 474 -18.55 -27.00 -3.87
CA VAL A 474 -17.62 -28.02 -3.38
C VAL A 474 -17.25 -28.95 -4.52
N ASN A 475 -16.07 -28.75 -5.10
CA ASN A 475 -15.56 -29.63 -6.14
C ASN A 475 -14.77 -30.78 -5.51
N VAL A 476 -15.04 -32.01 -5.95
CA VAL A 476 -14.46 -33.24 -5.40
C VAL A 476 -13.91 -34.09 -6.54
N ASP A 477 -12.67 -34.53 -6.39
CA ASP A 477 -12.02 -35.57 -7.17
C ASP A 477 -11.51 -36.67 -6.22
N ILE A 478 -12.20 -37.81 -6.22
CA ILE A 478 -11.84 -39.01 -5.43
C ILE A 478 -11.65 -40.16 -6.40
N LYS A 479 -10.51 -40.85 -6.30
CA LYS A 479 -10.29 -42.10 -7.04
C LYS A 479 -10.79 -43.28 -6.21
N HIS A 480 -11.67 -44.09 -6.79
CA HIS A 480 -12.24 -45.29 -6.14
C HIS A 480 -12.80 -46.23 -7.21
N SER A 481 -12.59 -47.53 -7.13
CA SER A 481 -13.08 -48.50 -8.13
C SER A 481 -14.59 -48.77 -8.05
N TYR A 482 -15.25 -48.35 -6.96
CA TYR A 482 -16.71 -48.43 -6.83
C TYR A 482 -17.25 -47.18 -6.11
N ARG A 483 -17.70 -46.16 -6.85
CA ARG A 483 -18.11 -44.89 -6.22
C ARG A 483 -19.37 -45.01 -5.36
N GLY A 484 -20.15 -46.07 -5.57
CA GLY A 484 -21.37 -46.37 -4.84
C GLY A 484 -21.15 -46.58 -3.34
N ASP A 485 -19.95 -47.01 -2.93
CA ASP A 485 -19.68 -47.37 -1.54
C ASP A 485 -19.36 -46.17 -0.63
N LEU A 486 -19.07 -45.02 -1.26
CA LEU A 486 -18.63 -43.82 -0.57
C LEU A 486 -19.78 -43.01 0.00
N VAL A 487 -19.64 -42.67 1.29
CA VAL A 487 -20.32 -41.54 1.95
C VAL A 487 -19.37 -40.35 1.95
N ILE A 488 -19.87 -39.18 1.55
CA ILE A 488 -19.09 -37.94 1.48
C ILE A 488 -19.86 -36.82 2.20
N ASP A 489 -19.22 -36.24 3.21
CA ASP A 489 -19.70 -35.09 3.96
C ASP A 489 -18.72 -33.92 3.85
N LEU A 490 -19.23 -32.70 3.74
CA LEU A 490 -18.48 -31.49 4.04
C LEU A 490 -18.65 -31.17 5.53
N VAL A 491 -17.56 -30.86 6.22
CA VAL A 491 -17.55 -30.45 7.63
C VAL A 491 -17.11 -28.99 7.72
N ALA A 492 -17.94 -28.15 8.33
CA ALA A 492 -17.67 -26.74 8.59
C ALA A 492 -16.69 -26.55 9.77
N PRO A 493 -16.12 -25.34 9.93
CA PRO A 493 -15.16 -25.05 11.01
C PRO A 493 -15.71 -25.26 12.43
N ASP A 494 -17.02 -25.14 12.61
CA ASP A 494 -17.71 -25.35 13.89
C ASP A 494 -18.06 -26.83 14.16
N GLY A 495 -17.83 -27.71 13.17
CA GLY A 495 -18.16 -29.13 13.20
C GLY A 495 -19.51 -29.50 12.57
N SER A 496 -20.29 -28.53 12.08
CA SER A 496 -21.54 -28.78 11.35
C SER A 496 -21.26 -29.55 10.06
N THR A 497 -22.12 -30.52 9.73
CA THR A 497 -21.90 -31.42 8.58
C THR A 497 -22.98 -31.28 7.51
N PHE A 498 -22.56 -31.35 6.25
CA PHE A 498 -23.42 -31.30 5.06
C PHE A 498 -23.18 -32.53 4.20
N ARG A 499 -24.22 -33.35 4.02
CA ARG A 499 -24.18 -34.53 3.16
C ARG A 499 -24.05 -34.13 1.70
N LEU A 500 -22.94 -34.51 1.07
CA LEU A 500 -22.72 -34.32 -0.38
C LEU A 500 -23.19 -35.55 -1.16
N LYS A 501 -22.88 -36.74 -0.65
CA LYS A 501 -23.19 -38.01 -1.31
C LYS A 501 -23.44 -39.13 -0.29
N ASP A 502 -24.47 -39.93 -0.56
CA ASP A 502 -24.79 -41.18 0.13
C ASP A 502 -24.38 -42.42 -0.66
N THR A 503 -24.37 -43.58 0.01
CA THR A 503 -24.13 -44.87 -0.65
C THR A 503 -25.22 -45.20 -1.68
N SER A 504 -24.86 -45.96 -2.70
CA SER A 504 -25.78 -46.37 -3.78
C SER A 504 -25.21 -47.58 -4.53
N SER A 505 -25.99 -48.15 -5.45
CA SER A 505 -25.53 -49.23 -6.33
C SER A 505 -24.76 -48.73 -7.58
N ASP A 506 -24.13 -47.56 -7.50
CA ASP A 506 -23.37 -46.97 -8.62
C ASP A 506 -21.97 -47.59 -8.71
N SER A 507 -21.82 -48.54 -9.64
CA SER A 507 -20.59 -49.31 -9.83
C SER A 507 -19.54 -48.62 -10.69
N ALA A 508 -19.69 -47.34 -11.03
CA ALA A 508 -18.70 -46.64 -11.84
C ALA A 508 -17.52 -46.14 -10.99
N ASP A 509 -16.33 -46.10 -11.59
CA ASP A 509 -15.12 -45.61 -10.93
C ASP A 509 -15.18 -44.09 -10.64
N ASN A 510 -14.59 -43.66 -9.53
CA ASN A 510 -14.27 -42.29 -9.14
C ASN A 510 -15.47 -41.37 -8.88
N VAL A 511 -15.29 -40.40 -7.97
CA VAL A 511 -16.23 -39.29 -7.79
C VAL A 511 -15.55 -38.02 -8.26
N ILE A 512 -15.88 -37.57 -9.48
CA ILE A 512 -15.41 -36.32 -10.06
C ILE A 512 -16.63 -35.44 -10.32
N THR A 513 -16.95 -34.56 -9.39
CA THR A 513 -18.18 -33.75 -9.46
C THR A 513 -18.07 -32.48 -8.64
N THR A 514 -19.05 -31.59 -8.79
CA THR A 514 -19.20 -30.38 -7.98
C THR A 514 -20.57 -30.38 -7.32
N TYR A 515 -20.59 -30.23 -5.99
CA TYR A 515 -21.79 -30.08 -5.19
C TYR A 515 -22.02 -28.61 -4.86
N THR A 516 -23.27 -28.25 -4.56
CA THR A 516 -23.64 -26.93 -4.05
C THR A 516 -24.26 -27.11 -2.68
N VAL A 517 -23.72 -26.43 -1.67
CA VAL A 517 -24.14 -26.52 -0.28
C VAL A 517 -24.66 -25.17 0.19
N ASN A 518 -25.78 -25.18 0.90
CA ASN A 518 -26.21 -24.01 1.64
C ASN A 518 -25.49 -23.96 2.99
N ALA A 519 -24.39 -23.22 3.04
CA ALA A 519 -23.58 -23.03 4.23
C ALA A 519 -23.73 -21.62 4.82
N SER A 520 -24.83 -20.90 4.52
CA SER A 520 -24.97 -19.49 4.92
C SER A 520 -25.07 -19.24 6.42
N ALA A 521 -25.23 -20.29 7.22
CA ALA A 521 -25.16 -20.21 8.68
C ALA A 521 -23.72 -20.31 9.23
N GLU A 522 -22.77 -20.80 8.42
CA GLU A 522 -21.42 -21.14 8.85
C GLU A 522 -20.43 -20.03 8.53
N ALA A 523 -19.45 -19.82 9.41
CA ALA A 523 -18.35 -18.91 9.13
C ALA A 523 -17.57 -19.37 7.88
N ALA A 524 -17.32 -18.44 6.94
CA ALA A 524 -16.56 -18.77 5.73
C ALA A 524 -15.09 -19.08 6.07
N ASN A 525 -14.51 -18.27 6.95
CA ASN A 525 -13.13 -18.38 7.43
C ASN A 525 -12.97 -19.51 8.45
N GLY A 526 -11.93 -20.33 8.30
CA GLY A 526 -11.65 -21.46 9.17
C GLY A 526 -11.27 -22.73 8.41
N THR A 527 -11.06 -23.83 9.15
CA THR A 527 -10.70 -25.12 8.55
C THR A 527 -11.97 -25.90 8.21
N TRP A 528 -12.23 -26.05 6.92
CA TRP A 528 -13.24 -26.95 6.39
C TRP A 528 -12.63 -28.33 6.15
N GLN A 529 -13.42 -29.39 6.20
CA GLN A 529 -12.93 -30.75 5.91
C GLN A 529 -13.85 -31.48 4.95
N LEU A 530 -13.27 -32.19 3.98
CA LEU A 530 -13.98 -33.23 3.26
C LEU A 530 -13.80 -34.54 4.03
N LYS A 531 -14.92 -35.09 4.52
CA LYS A 531 -14.95 -36.37 5.21
C LYS A 531 -15.48 -37.44 4.27
N VAL A 532 -14.70 -38.48 4.07
CA VAL A 532 -15.03 -39.58 3.14
C VAL A 532 -14.90 -40.91 3.86
N GLN A 533 -15.87 -41.79 3.65
CA GLN A 533 -15.85 -43.14 4.18
C GLN A 533 -16.28 -44.13 3.11
N ASP A 534 -15.48 -45.17 2.91
CA ASP A 534 -15.95 -46.40 2.28
C ASP A 534 -16.63 -47.28 3.33
N THR A 535 -17.88 -47.65 3.05
CA THR A 535 -18.74 -48.40 3.98
C THR A 535 -18.91 -49.87 3.60
N TYR A 536 -18.43 -50.28 2.42
CA TYR A 536 -18.52 -51.65 1.93
C TYR A 536 -17.12 -52.22 1.72
N ARG A 537 -17.07 -53.54 1.49
CA ARG A 537 -15.83 -54.28 1.34
C ARG A 537 -15.49 -54.45 -0.14
N ALA A 538 -14.19 -54.63 -0.39
CA ALA A 538 -13.54 -55.07 -1.64
C ALA A 538 -12.94 -53.96 -2.51
N ASP A 539 -13.20 -52.70 -2.19
CA ASP A 539 -12.72 -51.55 -2.94
C ASP A 539 -11.92 -50.62 -2.01
N SER A 540 -11.00 -49.85 -2.58
CA SER A 540 -10.28 -48.82 -1.83
C SER A 540 -9.88 -47.71 -2.78
N GLY A 541 -9.47 -46.58 -2.23
CA GLY A 541 -9.12 -45.45 -3.04
C GLY A 541 -8.48 -44.33 -2.25
N TYR A 542 -8.58 -43.11 -2.76
CA TYR A 542 -8.07 -41.94 -2.09
C TYR A 542 -8.76 -40.67 -2.59
N ILE A 543 -8.84 -39.67 -1.71
CA ILE A 543 -9.17 -38.29 -2.11
C ILE A 543 -7.95 -37.75 -2.87
N ASP A 544 -8.10 -37.43 -4.15
CA ASP A 544 -7.03 -36.93 -5.03
C ASP A 544 -6.92 -35.40 -4.93
N ALA A 545 -8.07 -34.72 -5.05
CA ALA A 545 -8.17 -33.29 -4.82
C ALA A 545 -9.59 -32.87 -4.46
N TRP A 546 -9.72 -31.77 -3.75
CA TRP A 546 -11.02 -31.11 -3.59
C TRP A 546 -10.85 -29.61 -3.35
N SER A 547 -11.90 -28.84 -3.63
CA SER A 547 -11.89 -27.38 -3.45
C SER A 547 -13.23 -26.81 -3.03
N LEU A 548 -13.17 -25.67 -2.36
CA LEU A 548 -14.28 -24.82 -2.00
C LEU A 548 -14.22 -23.55 -2.84
N ARG A 549 -15.37 -23.06 -3.29
CA ARG A 549 -15.50 -21.74 -3.90
C ARG A 549 -16.67 -20.98 -3.29
N PHE A 550 -16.33 -19.89 -2.62
CA PHE A 550 -17.26 -19.06 -1.85
C PHE A 550 -18.00 -18.03 -2.69
#